data_AF-M1EM63-F1
#
_entry.id   AF-M1EM63-F1
#
_cell.length_a   1.000
_cell.length_b   1.000
_cell.length_c   1.000
_cell.angle_alpha   90.00
_cell.angle_beta   90.00
_cell.angle_gamma   90.00
#
_symmetry.space_group_name_H-M   'P 1'
#
loop_
_entity.id
_entity.type
_entity.pdbx_description
1 polymer ?
#
loop_
_entity_poly.entity_id
_entity_poly.type
_entity_poly.pdbx_seq_one_letter_code
_entity_poly.pdbx_strand_id
1 'polypeptide(L)'
;RVETGVLRPGMVVTFAPVNITTEVKSVEMHHEALSEALPGDNVGFNVKNVSVKDIRRGNVCGDSKSDPPQEAAQFTSQVIILNHPGQISAGYSPVIDCHTAHIACKFAELKEKIDRRSGKKLEDNPKALKSGDAAIVEMVPGKPMCVESFSQYPPLGRFAVRDMRQTVAVGVIKNVEKKSGGAGKVTKSAQK
;
A
#
# COMPACT_ATOMS: atom_id res chain seq x y z
N ARG A 1 3.83 -12.09 6.42
CA ARG A 1 4.42 -12.60 5.18
C ARG A 1 5.50 -11.65 4.70
N VAL A 2 6.68 -12.15 4.34
CA VAL A 2 7.67 -11.37 3.58
C VAL A 2 7.23 -11.35 2.12
N GLU A 3 6.95 -10.16 1.57
CA GLU A 3 6.50 -10.01 0.18
C GLU A 3 7.67 -9.86 -0.79
N THR A 4 8.72 -9.16 -0.38
CA THR A 4 9.94 -8.90 -1.18
C THR A 4 11.15 -8.76 -0.26
N GLY A 5 12.36 -8.99 -0.78
CA GLY A 5 13.60 -8.87 -0.02
C GLY A 5 13.83 -10.01 0.97
N VAL A 6 14.71 -9.80 1.93
CA VAL A 6 15.06 -10.77 2.99
C VAL A 6 14.99 -10.06 4.34
N LEU A 7 14.44 -10.73 5.35
CA LEU A 7 14.39 -10.21 6.72
C LEU A 7 15.30 -11.04 7.63
N ARG A 8 16.23 -10.39 8.32
CA ARG A 8 17.19 -11.03 9.23
C ARG A 8 17.19 -10.37 10.61
N PRO A 9 17.46 -11.13 11.68
CA PRO A 9 17.87 -10.55 12.96
C PRO A 9 19.04 -9.58 12.76
N GLY A 10 19.03 -8.46 13.49
CA GLY A 10 20.03 -7.38 13.41
C GLY A 10 19.77 -6.34 12.32
N MET A 11 18.79 -6.54 11.42
CA MET A 11 18.43 -5.52 10.44
C MET A 11 17.78 -4.30 11.10
N VAL A 12 18.12 -3.11 10.59
CA VAL A 12 17.43 -1.86 10.94
C VAL A 12 16.31 -1.65 9.93
N VAL A 13 15.09 -1.63 10.42
CA VAL A 13 13.87 -1.56 9.60
C VAL A 13 13.06 -0.31 9.91
N THR A 14 12.40 0.22 8.89
CA THR A 14 11.48 1.35 8.97
C THR A 14 10.04 0.87 8.74
N PHE A 15 9.14 1.32 9.61
CA PHE A 15 7.71 1.10 9.51
C PHE A 15 7.03 2.33 8.89
N ALA A 16 6.38 2.14 7.76
CA ALA A 16 5.53 3.12 7.11
C ALA A 16 4.04 2.81 7.35
N PRO A 17 3.16 3.83 7.35
CA PRO A 17 3.44 5.27 7.21
C PRO A 17 3.82 5.96 8.53
N VAL A 18 3.94 5.23 9.65
CA VAL A 18 4.22 5.80 10.99
C VAL A 18 5.64 6.36 11.13
N ASN A 19 6.52 6.05 10.20
CA ASN A 19 7.91 6.49 10.11
C ASN A 19 8.67 6.21 11.43
N ILE A 20 8.65 4.94 11.86
CA ILE A 20 9.40 4.47 13.04
C ILE A 20 10.51 3.55 12.57
N THR A 21 11.74 3.81 13.01
CA THR A 21 12.91 3.00 12.64
C THR A 21 13.47 2.26 13.85
N THR A 22 13.65 0.94 13.73
CA THR A 22 14.10 0.09 14.83
C THR A 22 14.90 -1.12 14.36
N GLU A 23 15.54 -1.82 15.29
CA GLU A 23 16.31 -3.03 15.02
C GLU A 23 15.47 -4.29 15.28
N VAL A 24 15.56 -5.25 14.36
CA VAL A 24 14.97 -6.59 14.48
C VAL A 24 15.85 -7.44 15.40
N LYS A 25 15.27 -8.09 16.41
CA LYS A 25 16.01 -8.93 17.38
C LYS A 25 15.96 -10.42 17.10
N SER A 26 14.80 -10.91 16.70
CA SER A 26 14.62 -12.30 16.31
C SER A 26 13.58 -12.36 15.20
N VAL A 27 13.67 -13.41 14.40
CA VAL A 27 12.67 -13.77 13.38
C VAL A 27 12.30 -15.22 13.64
N GLU A 28 11.00 -15.51 13.67
CA GLU A 28 10.47 -16.82 14.05
C GLU A 28 9.36 -17.23 13.07
N MET A 29 9.35 -18.51 12.70
CA MET A 29 8.29 -19.13 11.91
C MET A 29 7.89 -20.45 12.56
N HIS A 30 6.59 -20.66 12.79
CA HIS A 30 6.09 -21.86 13.47
C HIS A 30 6.78 -22.18 14.82
N HIS A 31 7.10 -21.14 15.60
CA HIS A 31 7.81 -21.21 16.90
C HIS A 31 9.28 -21.65 16.80
N GLU A 32 9.86 -21.68 15.61
CA GLU A 32 11.29 -21.92 15.40
C GLU A 32 11.99 -20.64 14.96
N ALA A 33 13.18 -20.38 15.53
CA ALA A 33 13.98 -19.23 15.18
C ALA A 33 14.62 -19.41 13.80
N LEU A 34 14.57 -18.36 12.98
CA LEU A 34 15.16 -18.33 11.65
C LEU A 34 16.37 -17.39 11.63
N SER A 35 17.42 -17.80 10.90
CA SER A 35 18.56 -16.94 10.57
C SER A 35 18.19 -15.88 9.54
N GLU A 36 17.28 -16.21 8.63
CA GLU A 36 16.70 -15.30 7.65
C GLU A 36 15.31 -15.77 7.21
N ALA A 37 14.47 -14.82 6.80
CA ALA A 37 13.16 -15.08 6.22
C ALA A 37 13.12 -14.56 4.78
N LEU A 38 12.64 -15.41 3.88
CA LEU A 38 12.62 -15.20 2.44
C LEU A 38 11.20 -14.84 1.95
N PRO A 39 11.05 -14.32 0.71
CA PRO A 39 9.74 -14.03 0.15
C PRO A 39 8.83 -15.26 0.16
N GLY A 40 7.64 -15.12 0.76
CA GLY A 40 6.71 -16.22 0.98
C GLY A 40 6.51 -16.57 2.45
N ASP A 41 7.53 -16.37 3.29
CA ASP A 41 7.53 -16.84 4.68
C ASP A 41 6.57 -16.04 5.56
N ASN A 42 5.77 -16.75 6.35
CA ASN A 42 4.87 -16.16 7.32
C ASN A 42 5.52 -16.14 8.70
N VAL A 43 6.32 -15.10 8.94
CA VAL A 43 7.11 -14.95 10.16
C VAL A 43 6.50 -13.96 11.15
N GLY A 44 6.74 -14.20 12.43
CA GLY A 44 6.76 -13.18 13.47
C GLY A 44 8.19 -12.68 13.65
N PHE A 45 8.37 -11.42 14.02
CA PHE A 45 9.69 -10.91 14.35
C PHE A 45 9.62 -9.93 15.51
N ASN A 46 10.65 -9.94 16.34
CA ASN A 46 10.73 -9.11 17.53
C ASN A 46 11.46 -7.80 17.22
N VAL A 47 10.93 -6.67 17.67
CA VAL A 47 11.53 -5.34 17.54
C VAL A 47 11.63 -4.66 18.90
N LYS A 48 12.71 -3.92 19.16
CA LYS A 48 12.89 -3.20 20.42
C LYS A 48 12.29 -1.80 20.39
N ASN A 49 11.87 -1.32 21.57
CA ASN A 49 11.49 0.07 21.81
C ASN A 49 10.34 0.60 20.92
N VAL A 50 9.47 -0.30 20.44
CA VAL A 50 8.24 0.02 19.70
C VAL A 50 7.07 -0.60 20.46
N SER A 51 6.06 0.20 20.79
CA SER A 51 4.86 -0.28 21.46
C SER A 51 3.88 -0.91 20.48
N VAL A 52 3.04 -1.83 20.95
CA VAL A 52 1.91 -2.37 20.17
C VAL A 52 0.90 -1.30 19.72
N LYS A 53 0.93 -0.12 20.35
CA LYS A 53 0.11 1.05 19.96
C LYS A 53 0.75 1.87 18.84
N ASP A 54 2.05 1.71 18.62
CA ASP A 54 2.83 2.51 17.66
C ASP A 54 2.75 1.94 16.23
N ILE A 55 2.46 0.64 16.11
CA ILE A 55 2.30 -0.07 14.83
C ILE A 55 0.96 -0.79 14.79
N ARG A 56 0.41 -0.96 13.59
CA ARG A 56 -0.88 -1.62 13.36
C ARG A 56 -0.89 -2.44 12.07
N ARG A 57 -1.88 -3.32 11.95
CA ARG A 57 -2.19 -3.98 10.68
C ARG A 57 -2.36 -2.94 9.56
N GLY A 58 -1.76 -3.22 8.40
CA GLY A 58 -1.70 -2.30 7.27
C GLY A 58 -0.46 -1.42 7.24
N ASN A 59 0.38 -1.42 8.28
CA ASN A 59 1.73 -0.85 8.17
C ASN A 59 2.64 -1.76 7.33
N VAL A 60 3.60 -1.13 6.66
CA VAL A 60 4.59 -1.80 5.82
C VAL A 60 5.94 -1.64 6.49
N CYS A 61 6.68 -2.74 6.59
CA CYS A 61 8.02 -2.78 7.17
C CYS A 61 9.02 -3.06 6.05
N GLY A 62 10.10 -2.29 5.98
CA GLY A 62 11.20 -2.50 5.03
C GLY A 62 12.54 -2.09 5.61
N ASP A 63 13.63 -2.44 4.94
CA ASP A 63 14.99 -2.08 5.38
C ASP A 63 15.19 -0.56 5.30
N SER A 64 15.67 0.05 6.39
CA SER A 64 15.96 1.47 6.44
C SER A 64 17.08 1.91 5.48
N LYS A 65 17.93 0.97 5.05
CA LYS A 65 19.11 1.22 4.22
C LYS A 65 18.87 0.98 2.73
N SER A 66 17.74 0.38 2.35
CA SER A 66 17.47 -0.02 0.97
C SER A 66 16.01 0.27 0.60
N ASP A 67 15.76 1.47 0.04
CA ASP A 67 14.44 1.99 -0.33
C ASP A 67 13.38 1.79 0.79
N PRO A 68 13.52 2.51 1.92
CA PRO A 68 12.56 2.37 3.01
C PRO A 68 11.15 2.75 2.55
N PRO A 69 10.11 2.03 2.99
CA PRO A 69 8.74 2.35 2.63
C PRO A 69 8.35 3.72 3.20
N GLN A 70 7.47 4.44 2.51
CA GLN A 70 7.05 5.80 2.89
C GLN A 70 5.53 5.96 2.83
N GLU A 71 5.01 6.99 3.50
CA GLU A 71 3.60 7.37 3.39
C GLU A 71 3.31 7.85 1.95
N ALA A 72 2.23 7.35 1.35
CA ALA A 72 1.72 7.87 0.09
C ALA A 72 0.92 9.15 0.35
N ALA A 73 1.34 10.27 -0.26
CA ALA A 73 0.53 11.49 -0.28
C ALA A 73 -0.67 11.31 -1.21
N GLN A 74 -0.42 10.78 -2.40
CA GLN A 74 -1.42 10.43 -3.40
C GLN A 74 -0.84 9.39 -4.37
N PHE A 75 -1.70 8.71 -5.11
CA PHE A 75 -1.26 7.74 -6.10
C PHE A 75 -2.18 7.70 -7.31
N THR A 76 -1.59 7.50 -8.48
CA THR A 76 -2.31 7.29 -9.73
C THR A 76 -2.43 5.79 -9.98
N SER A 77 -3.64 5.33 -10.29
CA SER A 77 -3.93 3.92 -10.51
C SER A 77 -4.78 3.70 -11.74
N GLN A 78 -4.63 2.52 -12.33
CA GLN A 78 -5.53 2.01 -13.34
C GLN A 78 -6.57 1.14 -12.66
N VAL A 79 -7.84 1.51 -12.77
CA VAL A 79 -8.97 0.79 -12.16
C VAL A 79 -9.89 0.22 -13.23
N ILE A 80 -10.52 -0.90 -12.92
CA ILE A 80 -11.59 -1.52 -13.69
C ILE A 80 -12.82 -1.58 -12.80
N ILE A 81 -13.90 -0.93 -13.23
CA ILE A 81 -15.17 -0.93 -12.51
C ILE A 81 -15.89 -2.25 -12.80
N LEU A 82 -16.29 -2.95 -11.74
CA LEU A 82 -16.97 -4.24 -11.79
C LEU A 82 -18.49 -4.02 -11.80
N ASN A 83 -19.21 -4.58 -10.82
CA ASN A 83 -20.67 -4.48 -10.70
C ASN A 83 -21.05 -3.39 -9.68
N HIS A 84 -20.91 -2.13 -10.07
CA HIS A 84 -21.38 -1.01 -9.27
C HIS A 84 -22.82 -0.63 -9.69
N PRO A 85 -23.77 -0.46 -8.75
CA PRO A 85 -25.19 -0.22 -9.07
C PRO A 85 -25.47 1.20 -9.61
N GLY A 86 -24.56 2.15 -9.37
CA GLY A 86 -24.67 3.54 -9.81
C GLY A 86 -23.50 3.98 -10.68
N GLN A 87 -23.27 5.29 -10.70
CA GLN A 87 -22.12 5.90 -11.37
C GLN A 87 -21.10 6.38 -10.33
N ILE A 88 -19.82 6.32 -10.68
CA ILE A 88 -18.71 6.79 -9.86
C ILE A 88 -18.22 8.12 -10.43
N SER A 89 -18.31 9.18 -9.64
CA SER A 89 -17.83 10.52 -10.00
C SER A 89 -16.62 10.91 -9.15
N ALA A 90 -15.91 11.96 -9.56
CA ALA A 90 -14.87 12.56 -8.73
C ALA A 90 -15.43 12.92 -7.33
N GLY A 91 -14.66 12.61 -6.29
CA GLY A 91 -15.08 12.74 -4.89
C GLY A 91 -15.60 11.45 -4.26
N TYR A 92 -15.89 10.41 -5.05
CA TYR A 92 -16.25 9.09 -4.52
C TYR A 92 -15.17 8.56 -3.56
N SER A 93 -15.57 8.10 -2.37
CA SER A 93 -14.65 7.76 -1.28
C SER A 93 -14.89 6.36 -0.70
N PRO A 94 -14.67 5.30 -1.49
CA PRO A 94 -14.83 3.92 -1.05
C PRO A 94 -13.65 3.47 -0.18
N VAL A 95 -13.76 2.24 0.36
CA VAL A 95 -12.66 1.62 1.08
C VAL A 95 -11.77 0.83 0.12
N ILE A 96 -10.45 0.99 0.29
CA ILE A 96 -9.42 0.29 -0.47
C ILE A 96 -8.79 -0.79 0.41
N ASP A 97 -8.89 -2.03 -0.07
CA ASP A 97 -8.11 -3.16 0.42
C ASP A 97 -6.85 -3.27 -0.44
N CYS A 98 -5.71 -2.94 0.13
CA CYS A 98 -4.41 -3.13 -0.50
C CYS A 98 -3.51 -3.87 0.49
N HIS A 99 -2.86 -4.96 0.08
CA HIS A 99 -2.12 -5.86 0.96
C HIS A 99 -2.91 -6.22 2.25
N THR A 100 -2.47 -5.69 3.39
CA THR A 100 -3.10 -5.81 4.71
C THR A 100 -3.74 -4.51 5.19
N ALA A 101 -3.61 -3.42 4.44
CA ALA A 101 -4.25 -2.13 4.71
C ALA A 101 -5.71 -2.11 4.23
N HIS A 102 -6.52 -1.39 4.99
CA HIS A 102 -7.95 -1.20 4.77
C HIS A 102 -8.27 0.26 5.08
N ILE A 103 -8.23 1.12 4.06
CA ILE A 103 -8.26 2.58 4.21
C ILE A 103 -9.22 3.18 3.18
N ALA A 104 -10.05 4.13 3.61
CA ALA A 104 -10.89 4.91 2.69
C ALA A 104 -10.01 5.85 1.84
N CYS A 105 -10.19 5.82 0.53
CA CYS A 105 -9.46 6.69 -0.39
C CYS A 105 -10.45 7.44 -1.27
N LYS A 106 -10.21 8.73 -1.45
CA LYS A 106 -11.00 9.60 -2.33
C LYS A 106 -10.48 9.45 -3.76
N PHE A 107 -11.38 9.21 -4.70
CA PHE A 107 -11.15 9.38 -6.14
C PHE A 107 -11.09 10.88 -6.40
N ALA A 108 -9.90 11.47 -6.32
CA ALA A 108 -9.71 12.91 -6.42
C ALA A 108 -10.00 13.40 -7.84
N GLU A 109 -9.41 12.71 -8.84
CA GLU A 109 -9.59 13.04 -10.24
C GLU A 109 -9.74 11.75 -11.06
N LEU A 110 -10.68 11.79 -12.01
CA LEU A 110 -10.80 10.77 -13.05
C LEU A 110 -10.04 11.32 -14.26
N LYS A 111 -8.80 10.86 -14.50
CA LYS A 111 -7.91 11.45 -15.50
C LYS A 111 -8.25 10.98 -16.90
N GLU A 112 -8.45 9.68 -17.08
CA GLU A 112 -8.68 9.10 -18.40
C GLU A 112 -9.66 7.94 -18.29
N LYS A 113 -10.57 7.83 -19.26
CA LYS A 113 -11.27 6.59 -19.53
C LYS A 113 -10.47 5.80 -20.57
N ILE A 114 -10.29 4.51 -20.33
CA ILE A 114 -9.51 3.63 -21.19
C ILE A 114 -10.33 2.40 -21.57
N ASP A 115 -10.04 1.83 -22.72
CA ASP A 115 -10.58 0.55 -23.12
C ASP A 115 -9.96 -0.57 -22.27
N ARG A 116 -10.81 -1.42 -21.70
CA ARG A 116 -10.39 -2.49 -20.78
C ARG A 116 -9.48 -3.53 -21.42
N ARG A 117 -9.60 -3.76 -22.74
CA ARG A 117 -8.88 -4.83 -23.44
C ARG A 117 -7.56 -4.34 -24.03
N SER A 118 -7.61 -3.23 -24.74
CA SER A 118 -6.47 -2.64 -25.46
C SER A 118 -5.67 -1.65 -24.63
N GLY A 119 -6.24 -1.11 -23.54
CA GLY A 119 -5.64 -0.03 -22.75
C GLY A 119 -5.61 1.31 -23.49
N LYS A 120 -6.22 1.41 -24.68
CA LYS A 120 -6.26 2.65 -25.45
C LYS A 120 -7.16 3.66 -24.76
N LYS A 121 -6.69 4.90 -24.67
CA LYS A 121 -7.45 6.04 -24.17
C LYS A 121 -8.70 6.29 -25.04
N LEU A 122 -9.83 6.46 -24.38
CA LEU A 122 -11.14 6.71 -24.98
C LEU A 122 -11.62 8.14 -24.73
N GLU A 123 -11.42 8.66 -23.51
CA GLU A 123 -11.92 9.97 -23.10
C GLU A 123 -10.96 10.60 -22.09
N ASP A 124 -10.73 11.90 -22.24
CA ASP A 124 -10.03 12.76 -21.29
C ASP A 124 -11.00 13.28 -20.23
N ASN A 125 -10.58 13.21 -18.95
CA ASN A 125 -11.32 13.74 -17.81
C ASN A 125 -12.83 13.37 -17.79
N PRO A 126 -13.18 12.07 -17.79
CA PRO A 126 -14.58 11.65 -17.82
C PRO A 126 -15.32 12.15 -16.58
N LYS A 127 -16.57 12.62 -16.76
CA LYS A 127 -17.40 13.12 -15.64
C LYS A 127 -17.82 12.02 -14.67
N ALA A 128 -18.01 10.81 -15.17
CA ALA A 128 -18.40 9.66 -14.37
C ALA A 128 -17.96 8.33 -15.03
N LEU A 129 -17.79 7.30 -14.21
CA LEU A 129 -17.50 5.93 -14.62
C LEU A 129 -18.67 5.01 -14.25
N LYS A 130 -18.90 3.99 -15.08
CA LYS A 130 -19.91 2.95 -14.82
C LYS A 130 -19.31 1.55 -14.89
N SER A 131 -20.10 0.57 -14.48
CA SER A 131 -19.77 -0.86 -14.57
C SER A 131 -19.23 -1.25 -15.95
N GLY A 132 -18.08 -1.92 -15.96
CA GLY A 132 -17.36 -2.34 -17.17
C GLY A 132 -16.32 -1.33 -17.69
N ASP A 133 -16.36 -0.06 -17.25
CA ASP A 133 -15.36 0.93 -17.64
C ASP A 133 -14.00 0.64 -16.99
N ALA A 134 -12.94 1.00 -17.68
CA ALA A 134 -11.60 1.10 -17.11
C ALA A 134 -11.16 2.57 -17.15
N ALA A 135 -10.39 3.00 -16.15
CA ALA A 135 -9.96 4.38 -16.04
C ALA A 135 -8.61 4.52 -15.36
N ILE A 136 -7.94 5.64 -15.63
CA ILE A 136 -6.82 6.15 -14.84
C ILE A 136 -7.38 7.14 -13.84
N VAL A 137 -7.16 6.89 -12.56
CA VAL A 137 -7.70 7.69 -11.46
C VAL A 137 -6.59 8.10 -10.51
N GLU A 138 -6.67 9.34 -10.05
CA GLU A 138 -5.85 9.86 -8.97
C GLU A 138 -6.58 9.68 -7.64
N MET A 139 -5.91 9.07 -6.68
CA MET A 139 -6.49 8.69 -5.40
C MET A 139 -5.70 9.29 -4.26
N VAL A 140 -6.44 9.81 -3.27
CA VAL A 140 -5.89 10.40 -2.05
C VAL A 140 -6.38 9.59 -0.85
N PRO A 141 -5.48 8.96 -0.07
CA PRO A 141 -5.85 8.29 1.18
C PRO A 141 -6.47 9.26 2.19
N GLY A 142 -7.58 8.88 2.82
CA GLY A 142 -8.18 9.64 3.93
C GLY A 142 -7.46 9.48 5.26
N LYS A 143 -6.58 8.47 5.38
CA LYS A 143 -5.70 8.22 6.52
C LYS A 143 -4.30 7.86 6.01
N PRO A 144 -3.23 8.05 6.82
CA PRO A 144 -1.90 7.65 6.42
C PRO A 144 -1.86 6.19 5.95
N MET A 145 -1.33 5.99 4.74
CA MET A 145 -1.26 4.73 4.03
C MET A 145 0.13 4.58 3.39
N CYS A 146 0.64 3.35 3.32
CA CYS A 146 1.83 3.03 2.53
C CYS A 146 1.37 2.13 1.38
N VAL A 147 1.69 2.50 0.15
CA VAL A 147 1.44 1.72 -1.07
C VAL A 147 2.59 1.95 -2.02
N GLU A 148 2.78 1.03 -2.96
CA GLU A 148 3.89 1.11 -3.91
C GLU A 148 3.38 0.93 -5.35
N SER A 149 4.18 1.35 -6.32
CA SER A 149 3.87 1.10 -7.72
C SER A 149 3.86 -0.41 -8.01
N PHE A 150 2.87 -0.87 -8.76
CA PHE A 150 2.72 -2.28 -9.12
C PHE A 150 3.93 -2.83 -9.89
N SER A 151 4.61 -2.00 -10.69
CA SER A 151 5.79 -2.43 -11.43
C SER A 151 7.02 -2.64 -10.54
N GLN A 152 7.07 -2.00 -9.37
CA GLN A 152 8.19 -2.10 -8.43
C GLN A 152 7.93 -3.18 -7.37
N TYR A 153 6.77 -3.10 -6.71
CA TYR A 153 6.38 -4.01 -5.63
C TYR A 153 4.96 -4.55 -5.90
N PRO A 154 4.81 -5.56 -6.78
CA PRO A 154 3.50 -6.08 -7.18
C PRO A 154 2.52 -6.42 -6.04
N PRO A 155 2.95 -7.01 -4.90
CA PRO A 155 2.05 -7.30 -3.78
C PRO A 155 1.47 -6.07 -3.08
N LEU A 156 2.14 -4.91 -3.18
CA LEU A 156 1.71 -3.64 -2.58
C LEU A 156 1.05 -2.69 -3.58
N GLY A 157 1.04 -3.05 -4.86
CA GLY A 157 0.47 -2.24 -5.94
C GLY A 157 -0.89 -2.73 -6.46
N ARG A 158 -1.40 -3.87 -5.99
CA ARG A 158 -2.76 -4.36 -6.34
C ARG A 158 -3.73 -4.06 -5.22
N PHE A 159 -4.92 -3.60 -5.58
CA PHE A 159 -5.96 -3.32 -4.59
C PHE A 159 -7.36 -3.64 -5.10
N ALA A 160 -8.26 -3.87 -4.15
CA ALA A 160 -9.69 -3.97 -4.37
C ALA A 160 -10.38 -2.73 -3.79
N VAL A 161 -11.37 -2.23 -4.53
CA VAL A 161 -12.24 -1.15 -4.10
C VAL A 161 -13.53 -1.76 -3.60
N ARG A 162 -13.87 -1.49 -2.34
CA ARG A 162 -15.08 -1.98 -1.69
C ARG A 162 -16.02 -0.87 -1.30
N ASP A 163 -17.30 -1.09 -1.55
CA ASP A 163 -18.39 -0.26 -1.08
C ASP A 163 -19.54 -1.16 -0.63
N MET A 164 -20.17 -0.83 0.51
CA MET A 164 -21.25 -1.61 1.11
C MET A 164 -21.00 -3.14 1.13
N ARG A 165 -19.76 -3.56 1.42
CA ARG A 165 -19.28 -4.97 1.43
C ARG A 165 -19.23 -5.66 0.07
N GLN A 166 -19.44 -4.95 -1.03
CA GLN A 166 -19.27 -5.45 -2.39
C GLN A 166 -17.97 -4.93 -3.00
N THR A 167 -17.31 -5.75 -3.81
CA THR A 167 -16.16 -5.30 -4.60
C THR A 167 -16.67 -4.60 -5.85
N VAL A 168 -16.50 -3.28 -5.90
CA VAL A 168 -17.04 -2.43 -6.96
C VAL A 168 -16.02 -2.10 -8.04
N ALA A 169 -14.73 -2.19 -7.72
CA ALA A 169 -13.64 -2.07 -8.68
C ALA A 169 -12.40 -2.81 -8.19
N VAL A 170 -11.47 -3.06 -9.11
CA VAL A 170 -10.11 -3.54 -8.81
C VAL A 170 -9.12 -2.65 -9.54
N GLY A 171 -7.93 -2.49 -8.98
CA GLY A 171 -6.94 -1.60 -9.58
C GLY A 171 -5.50 -2.02 -9.35
N VAL A 172 -4.65 -1.44 -10.18
CA VAL A 172 -3.19 -1.51 -10.06
C VAL A 172 -2.62 -0.11 -10.01
N ILE A 173 -1.72 0.13 -9.05
CA ILE A 173 -1.06 1.41 -8.85
C ILE A 173 0.01 1.58 -9.93
N LYS A 174 -0.03 2.71 -10.64
CA LYS A 174 0.94 3.06 -11.69
C LYS A 174 2.09 3.88 -11.13
N ASN A 175 1.76 4.88 -10.31
CA ASN A 175 2.72 5.77 -9.68
C ASN A 175 2.23 6.22 -8.31
N VAL A 176 3.17 6.47 -7.39
CA VAL A 176 2.89 6.94 -6.03
C VAL A 176 3.72 8.19 -5.78
N GLU A 177 3.07 9.26 -5.39
CA GLU A 177 3.74 10.43 -4.85
C GLU A 177 3.98 10.18 -3.35
N LYS A 178 5.23 9.86 -3.00
CA LYS A 178 5.63 9.64 -1.61
C LYS A 178 5.66 10.99 -0.89
N LYS A 179 5.07 11.03 0.30
CA LYS A 179 5.04 12.24 1.13
C LYS A 179 6.45 12.56 1.60
N SER A 180 6.87 13.81 1.44
CA SER A 180 8.14 14.32 1.96
C SER A 180 8.08 14.37 3.50
N GLY A 181 8.26 13.22 4.15
CA GLY A 181 8.42 13.12 5.59
C GLY A 181 9.88 13.38 5.98
N GLY A 182 10.10 14.14 7.05
CA GLY A 182 11.42 14.23 7.69
C GLY A 182 11.84 12.90 8.33
N ALA A 183 13.04 12.86 8.91
CA ALA A 183 13.51 11.70 9.67
C ALA A 183 12.50 11.37 10.79
N GLY A 184 11.92 10.17 10.72
CA GLY A 184 10.95 9.71 11.69
C GLY A 184 11.55 9.39 13.06
N LYS A 185 10.74 8.83 13.95
CA LYS A 185 11.22 8.41 15.28
C LYS A 185 12.19 7.24 15.12
N VAL A 186 13.48 7.49 15.36
CA VAL A 186 14.52 6.44 15.40
C VAL A 186 14.66 5.93 16.82
N THR A 187 14.54 4.62 17.02
CA THR A 187 14.71 4.03 18.35
C THR A 187 16.18 4.00 18.74
N LYS A 188 16.47 4.00 20.06
CA LYS A 188 17.84 3.85 20.58
C LYS A 188 18.55 2.59 20.07
N SER A 189 17.80 1.55 19.71
CA SER A 189 18.34 0.31 19.14
C SER A 189 18.78 0.48 17.69
N ALA A 190 18.12 1.34 16.91
CA ALA A 190 18.53 1.62 15.53
C ALA A 190 19.70 2.62 15.41
N GLN A 191 20.05 3.31 16.50
CA GLN A 191 21.18 4.26 16.55
C GLN A 191 22.51 3.61 16.96
N LYS A 192 22.48 2.35 17.42
CA LYS A 192 23.67 1.59 17.80
C LYS A 192 24.25 0.89 16.59
#